data_AF-A0A1G2I521-F1
#
_entry.id   AF-A0A1G2I521-F1
#
_cell.length_a   1.000
_cell.length_b   1.000
_cell.length_c   1.000
_cell.angle_alpha   90.00
_cell.angle_beta   90.00
_cell.angle_gamma   90.00
#
_symmetry.space_group_name_H-M   'P 1'
#
loop_
_entity.id
_entity.type
_entity.pdbx_description
1 polymer ?
#
loop_
_entity_poly.entity_id
_entity_poly.type
_entity_poly.pdbx_seq_one_letter_code
_entity_poly.pdbx_strand_id
1 'polypeptide(L)'
;MAHHSYDKKEYQDLQSSIMKENWKKGLFDFIYKREKRNCARKECGKLFEATKSDPKIYCSHNCAAVVNNGDRGPMSKEQKIKISKTLQGRKHKGFENPFKGKIKVARIEVICANPKCKKVFLIERWMKRKYCSNQCAMAITGGKPTSPKASRGKAGIRKDISETIYFYSRWEANYARLLNYLGIKWTYEPKTFNLKTQNYTPDFYLPDTNEYIEVKNFLWNYSKVRDKKFRKLYPDIKLKLLLKEDYLKLQEKYAKLIKNWEFSNSPFSKNI
;
A
#
# COMPACT_ATOMS: atom_id res chain seq x y z
N MET A 1 0.78 -21.11 2.14
CA MET A 1 -0.38 -21.21 1.23
C MET A 1 -1.16 -19.91 1.36
N ALA A 2 -1.49 -19.22 0.27
CA ALA A 2 -2.22 -17.95 0.35
C ALA A 2 -3.60 -18.20 1.01
N HIS A 3 -3.94 -17.44 2.06
CA HIS A 3 -5.24 -17.55 2.72
C HIS A 3 -6.38 -17.16 1.75
N HIS A 4 -6.90 -18.15 1.04
CA HIS A 4 -8.04 -18.08 0.11
C HIS A 4 -9.38 -17.69 0.76
N SER A 5 -9.38 -17.30 2.04
CA SER A 5 -10.61 -16.99 2.79
C SER A 5 -11.33 -15.73 2.27
N TYR A 6 -10.61 -14.81 1.62
CA TYR A 6 -11.18 -13.57 1.08
C TYR A 6 -11.86 -13.73 -0.29
N ASP A 7 -11.55 -14.84 -0.99
CA ASP A 7 -12.15 -15.16 -2.30
C ASP A 7 -13.44 -15.97 -2.17
N LYS A 8 -13.76 -16.44 -0.95
CA LYS A 8 -15.00 -17.15 -0.69
C LYS A 8 -16.19 -16.20 -0.88
N LYS A 9 -17.12 -16.60 -1.76
CA LYS A 9 -18.31 -15.83 -2.10
C LYS A 9 -19.13 -15.43 -0.87
N GLU A 10 -19.28 -16.37 0.07
CA GLU A 10 -19.97 -16.15 1.35
C GLU A 10 -19.35 -15.02 2.18
N TYR A 11 -18.01 -14.93 2.25
CA TYR A 11 -17.32 -13.87 2.97
C TYR A 11 -17.59 -12.51 2.31
N GLN A 12 -17.54 -12.45 0.98
CA GLN A 12 -17.80 -11.22 0.22
C GLN A 12 -19.26 -10.75 0.40
N ASP A 13 -20.22 -11.68 0.37
CA ASP A 13 -21.63 -11.38 0.54
C ASP A 13 -21.95 -10.92 1.97
N LEU A 14 -21.30 -11.52 2.99
CA LEU A 14 -21.39 -11.07 4.38
C LEU A 14 -20.83 -9.64 4.54
N GLN A 15 -19.63 -9.37 4.01
CA GLN A 15 -19.02 -8.04 4.09
C GLN A 15 -19.86 -6.98 3.34
N SER A 16 -20.44 -7.34 2.20
CA SER A 16 -21.36 -6.49 1.43
C SER A 16 -22.60 -6.13 2.25
N SER A 17 -23.22 -7.11 2.92
CA SER A 17 -24.39 -6.88 3.78
C SER A 17 -24.07 -5.97 4.97
N ILE A 18 -22.97 -6.23 5.68
CA ILE A 18 -22.50 -5.39 6.78
C ILE A 18 -22.25 -3.95 6.32
N MET A 19 -21.60 -3.78 5.16
CA MET A 19 -21.32 -2.46 4.61
C MET A 19 -22.62 -1.72 4.28
N LYS A 20 -23.59 -2.36 3.62
CA LYS A 20 -24.90 -1.76 3.30
C LYS A 20 -25.67 -1.35 4.56
N GLU A 21 -25.66 -2.18 5.60
CA GLU A 21 -26.30 -1.88 6.87
C GLU A 21 -25.63 -0.67 7.57
N ASN A 22 -24.30 -0.60 7.55
CA ASN A 22 -23.57 0.54 8.10
C ASN A 22 -23.87 1.85 7.34
N TRP A 23 -24.01 1.79 6.01
CA TRP A 23 -24.48 2.94 5.22
C TRP A 23 -25.90 3.36 5.59
N LYS A 24 -26.84 2.41 5.76
CA LYS A 24 -28.21 2.71 6.21
C LYS A 24 -28.24 3.34 7.62
N LYS A 25 -27.32 2.95 8.50
CA LYS A 25 -27.20 3.49 9.87
C LYS A 25 -26.50 4.85 9.93
N GLY A 26 -26.06 5.42 8.79
CA GLY A 26 -25.37 6.71 8.77
C GLY A 26 -23.97 6.70 9.41
N LEU A 27 -23.38 5.52 9.65
CA LEU A 27 -22.04 5.40 10.28
C LEU A 27 -20.95 6.13 9.50
N PHE A 28 -21.17 6.37 8.20
CA PHE A 28 -20.24 7.04 7.30
C PHE A 28 -20.61 8.49 6.97
N ASP A 29 -21.61 9.07 7.64
CA ASP A 29 -22.09 10.44 7.34
C ASP A 29 -21.03 11.50 7.59
N PHE A 30 -20.01 11.20 8.41
CA PHE A 30 -18.84 12.04 8.58
C PHE A 30 -18.08 12.30 7.26
N ILE A 31 -18.22 11.44 6.25
CA ILE A 31 -17.66 11.64 4.90
C ILE A 31 -18.34 12.82 4.20
N TYR A 32 -19.63 13.05 4.46
CA TYR A 32 -20.42 14.13 3.86
C TYR A 32 -20.41 15.41 4.69
N LYS A 33 -19.87 15.40 5.91
CA LYS A 33 -19.79 16.60 6.75
C LYS A 33 -18.94 17.66 6.05
N ARG A 34 -19.60 18.68 5.52
CA ARG A 34 -18.96 19.85 4.91
C ARG A 34 -18.83 20.95 5.94
N GLU A 35 -17.67 21.59 5.96
CA GLU A 35 -17.43 22.79 6.75
C GLU A 35 -17.47 24.01 5.83
N LYS A 36 -18.01 25.10 6.37
CA LYS A 36 -18.00 26.39 5.71
C LYS A 36 -16.63 27.03 5.91
N ARG A 37 -16.01 27.45 4.81
CA ARG A 37 -14.71 28.12 4.78
C ARG A 37 -14.82 29.45 4.05
N ASN A 38 -14.01 30.41 4.46
CA ASN A 38 -13.85 31.67 3.73
C ASN A 38 -12.83 31.49 2.60
N CYS A 39 -13.13 32.04 1.42
CA CYS A 39 -12.19 32.06 0.31
C CYS A 39 -10.92 32.84 0.71
N ALA A 40 -9.75 32.22 0.54
CA ALA A 40 -8.47 32.83 0.87
C ALA A 40 -8.09 34.02 -0.04
N ARG A 41 -8.80 34.25 -1.15
CA ARG A 41 -8.63 35.46 -1.96
C ARG A 41 -9.23 36.64 -1.21
N LYS A 42 -8.38 37.58 -0.76
CA LYS A 42 -8.74 38.77 0.04
C LYS A 42 -9.96 39.53 -0.50
N GLU A 43 -10.00 39.75 -1.81
CA GLU A 43 -11.09 40.49 -2.48
C GLU A 43 -12.38 39.69 -2.69
N CYS A 44 -12.37 38.37 -2.53
CA CYS A 44 -13.52 37.54 -2.85
C CYS A 44 -14.54 37.48 -1.70
N GLY A 45 -14.07 37.29 -0.45
CA GLY A 45 -14.93 37.19 0.75
C GLY A 45 -15.98 36.07 0.76
N LYS A 46 -16.10 35.24 -0.29
CA LYS A 46 -17.16 34.23 -0.40
C LYS A 46 -16.94 33.06 0.57
N LEU A 47 -18.01 32.68 1.24
CA LEU A 47 -18.13 31.41 1.96
C LEU A 47 -18.35 30.27 0.95
N PHE A 48 -17.69 29.14 1.18
CA PHE A 48 -17.89 27.92 0.40
C PHE A 48 -17.78 26.68 1.29
N GLU A 49 -18.33 25.57 0.81
CA GLU A 49 -18.34 24.31 1.55
C GLU A 49 -17.31 23.32 1.00
N ALA A 50 -16.53 22.73 1.91
CA ALA A 50 -15.56 21.69 1.60
C ALA A 50 -15.59 20.62 2.68
N THR A 51 -15.20 19.39 2.37
CA THR A 51 -15.03 18.36 3.41
C THR A 51 -13.79 18.70 4.24
N LYS A 52 -13.75 18.26 5.51
CA LYS A 52 -12.61 18.53 6.41
C LYS A 52 -11.26 18.08 5.84
N SER A 53 -11.24 17.01 5.03
CA SER A 53 -10.03 16.48 4.39
C SER A 53 -9.67 17.17 3.07
N ASP A 54 -10.58 17.89 2.43
CA ASP A 54 -10.30 18.61 1.19
C ASP A 54 -9.41 19.81 1.52
N PRO A 55 -8.20 19.96 0.91
CA PRO A 55 -7.32 21.10 1.17
C PRO A 55 -7.77 22.40 0.47
N LYS A 56 -8.90 22.40 -0.23
CA LYS A 56 -9.42 23.57 -0.97
C LYS A 56 -9.63 24.79 -0.07
N ILE A 57 -8.91 25.87 -0.36
CA ILE A 57 -9.01 27.17 0.34
C ILE A 57 -9.66 28.28 -0.50
N TYR A 58 -9.97 28.02 -1.78
CA TYR A 58 -10.61 28.98 -2.68
C TYR A 58 -12.00 28.51 -3.08
N CYS A 59 -12.98 29.42 -3.15
CA CYS A 59 -14.35 29.06 -3.50
C CYS A 59 -14.49 28.50 -4.93
N SER A 60 -13.63 28.93 -5.86
CA SER A 60 -13.66 28.53 -7.27
C SER A 60 -12.26 28.39 -7.89
N HIS A 61 -12.19 27.68 -9.02
CA HIS A 61 -10.97 27.60 -9.83
C HIS A 61 -10.47 28.99 -10.25
N ASN A 62 -11.38 29.92 -10.56
CA ASN A 62 -11.01 31.28 -10.91
C ASN A 62 -10.29 32.00 -9.74
N CYS A 63 -10.83 31.92 -8.52
CA CYS A 63 -10.17 32.55 -7.36
C CYS A 63 -8.79 31.95 -7.08
N ALA A 64 -8.67 30.62 -7.21
CA ALA A 64 -7.38 29.96 -7.11
C ALA A 64 -6.41 30.42 -8.21
N ALA A 65 -6.88 30.53 -9.45
CA ALA A 65 -6.04 30.92 -10.58
C ALA A 65 -5.55 32.37 -10.45
N VAL A 66 -6.40 33.31 -10.03
CA VAL A 66 -6.01 34.72 -9.85
C VAL A 66 -4.87 34.86 -8.85
N VAL A 67 -4.97 34.20 -7.68
CA VAL A 67 -3.93 34.27 -6.65
C VAL A 67 -2.66 33.54 -7.11
N ASN A 68 -2.78 32.26 -7.50
CA ASN A 68 -1.62 31.46 -7.86
C ASN A 68 -0.89 31.96 -9.13
N ASN A 69 -1.61 32.53 -10.11
CA ASN A 69 -0.98 33.08 -11.30
C ASN A 69 -0.30 34.42 -11.02
N GLY A 70 -0.83 35.22 -10.07
CA GLY A 70 -0.13 36.39 -9.55
C GLY A 70 1.21 36.01 -8.93
N ASP A 71 1.22 35.02 -8.05
CA ASP A 71 2.44 34.53 -7.38
C ASP A 71 3.47 33.93 -8.36
N ARG A 72 2.99 33.26 -9.42
CA ARG A 72 3.86 32.64 -10.44
C ARG A 72 4.51 33.66 -11.39
N GLY A 73 3.98 34.88 -11.47
CA GLY A 73 4.43 35.89 -12.42
C GLY A 73 4.12 35.54 -13.90
N PRO A 74 4.56 36.41 -14.83
CA PRO A 74 4.32 36.21 -16.26
C PRO A 74 5.12 35.02 -16.80
N MET A 75 4.51 34.23 -17.68
CA MET A 75 5.21 33.14 -18.36
C MET A 75 6.30 33.68 -19.30
N SER A 76 7.48 33.06 -19.25
CA SER A 76 8.57 33.31 -20.20
C SER A 76 8.16 33.00 -21.64
N LYS A 77 8.86 33.59 -22.62
CA LYS A 77 8.64 33.31 -24.05
C LYS A 77 8.77 31.81 -24.36
N GLU A 78 9.73 31.13 -23.76
CA GLU A 78 9.97 29.68 -23.93
C GLU A 78 8.81 28.83 -23.41
N GLN A 79 8.26 29.17 -22.24
CA GLN A 79 7.07 28.50 -21.70
C GLN A 79 5.85 28.71 -22.60
N LYS A 80 5.65 29.93 -23.14
CA LYS A 80 4.57 30.23 -24.09
C LYS A 80 4.72 29.40 -25.38
N ILE A 81 5.93 29.27 -25.92
CA ILE A 81 6.22 28.43 -27.09
C ILE A 81 5.94 26.95 -26.80
N LYS A 82 6.34 26.46 -25.62
CA LYS A 82 6.08 25.07 -25.19
C LYS A 82 4.59 24.80 -25.05
N ILE A 83 3.84 25.70 -24.42
CA ILE A 83 2.38 25.60 -24.29
C ILE A 83 1.70 25.63 -25.66
N SER A 84 2.10 26.57 -26.54
CA SER A 84 1.60 26.66 -27.92
C SER A 84 1.79 25.34 -28.69
N LYS A 85 3.00 24.75 -28.64
CA LYS A 85 3.28 23.42 -29.23
C LYS A 85 2.38 22.32 -28.66
N THR A 86 2.07 22.35 -27.35
CA THR A 86 1.16 21.38 -26.73
C THR A 86 -0.33 21.61 -27.07
N LEU A 87 -0.73 22.85 -27.36
CA LEU A 87 -2.10 23.24 -27.70
C LEU A 87 -2.49 22.95 -29.15
N GLN A 88 -1.55 22.59 -30.02
CA GLN A 88 -1.78 22.13 -31.41
C GLN A 88 -2.61 20.82 -31.54
N GLY A 89 -3.44 20.48 -30.54
CA GLY A 89 -4.11 19.19 -30.38
C GLY A 89 -5.48 19.22 -29.69
N ARG A 90 -6.12 20.37 -29.44
CA ARG A 90 -7.50 20.43 -28.91
C ARG A 90 -8.42 21.24 -29.83
N LYS A 91 -9.63 20.72 -30.05
CA LYS A 91 -10.69 21.41 -30.80
C LYS A 91 -11.03 22.74 -30.12
N HIS A 92 -10.96 23.83 -30.85
CA HIS A 92 -11.67 25.08 -30.53
C HIS A 92 -12.87 25.22 -31.49
N LYS A 93 -13.98 25.78 -31.00
CA LYS A 93 -15.19 26.02 -31.80
C LYS A 93 -14.81 26.94 -32.97
N GLY A 94 -14.94 26.45 -34.21
CA GLY A 94 -14.59 27.19 -35.43
C GLY A 94 -13.21 26.89 -36.06
N PHE A 95 -12.43 25.94 -35.53
CA PHE A 95 -11.13 25.56 -36.14
C PHE A 95 -11.02 24.04 -36.30
N GLU A 96 -10.93 23.55 -37.55
CA GLU A 96 -10.67 22.15 -37.83
C GLU A 96 -9.20 21.80 -37.56
N ASN A 97 -8.96 20.90 -36.60
CA ASN A 97 -7.61 20.45 -36.30
C ASN A 97 -7.11 19.49 -37.40
N PRO A 98 -6.05 19.82 -38.16
CA PRO A 98 -5.52 18.98 -39.24
C PRO A 98 -4.94 17.62 -38.78
N PHE A 99 -4.86 17.41 -37.46
CA PHE A 99 -4.37 16.18 -36.83
C PHE A 99 -5.47 15.36 -36.13
N LYS A 100 -6.75 15.64 -36.38
CA LYS A 100 -7.86 14.83 -35.85
C LYS A 100 -7.70 13.37 -36.30
N GLY A 101 -7.47 12.46 -35.35
CA GLY A 101 -7.27 11.03 -35.61
C GLY A 101 -5.83 10.61 -35.96
N LYS A 102 -4.87 11.53 -36.06
CA LYS A 102 -3.46 11.20 -36.35
C LYS A 102 -2.68 10.96 -35.06
N ILE A 103 -2.08 9.77 -34.93
CA ILE A 103 -1.19 9.41 -33.82
C ILE A 103 0.09 10.26 -33.93
N LYS A 104 0.26 11.25 -33.04
CA LYS A 104 1.42 12.17 -33.08
C LYS A 104 2.73 11.53 -32.63
N VAL A 105 2.67 10.46 -31.84
CA VAL A 105 3.85 9.81 -31.28
C VAL A 105 3.80 8.33 -31.60
N ALA A 106 4.83 7.86 -32.29
CA ALA A 106 4.98 6.46 -32.64
C ALA A 106 4.86 5.59 -31.39
N ARG A 107 4.02 4.56 -31.49
CA ARG A 107 3.90 3.56 -30.43
C ARG A 107 5.07 2.60 -30.55
N ILE A 108 5.59 2.18 -29.40
CA ILE A 108 6.64 1.18 -29.32
C ILE A 108 6.01 -0.17 -28.99
N GLU A 109 6.59 -1.23 -29.54
CA GLU A 109 6.22 -2.61 -29.22
C GLU A 109 6.87 -3.02 -27.91
N VAL A 110 6.06 -3.59 -27.02
CA VAL A 110 6.51 -4.12 -25.73
C VAL A 110 5.92 -5.51 -25.54
N ILE A 111 6.75 -6.42 -25.04
CA ILE A 111 6.34 -7.79 -24.70
C ILE A 111 5.72 -7.78 -23.30
N CYS A 112 4.54 -8.41 -23.16
CA CYS A 112 3.89 -8.55 -21.86
C CYS A 112 4.77 -9.33 -20.87
N ALA A 113 5.04 -8.75 -19.72
CA ALA A 113 5.87 -9.34 -18.67
C ALA A 113 5.19 -10.52 -17.93
N ASN A 114 3.95 -10.88 -18.26
CA ASN A 114 3.33 -12.10 -17.76
C ASN A 114 3.91 -13.32 -18.51
N PRO A 115 4.64 -14.25 -17.84
CA PRO A 115 5.29 -15.38 -18.49
C PRO A 115 4.34 -16.31 -19.26
N LYS A 116 3.07 -16.37 -18.85
CA LYS A 116 2.03 -17.16 -19.53
C LYS A 116 1.45 -16.45 -20.76
N CYS A 117 1.54 -15.13 -20.83
CA CYS A 117 0.92 -14.35 -21.91
C CYS A 117 1.91 -14.04 -23.03
N LYS A 118 3.07 -13.44 -22.72
CA LYS A 118 4.11 -13.00 -23.68
C LYS A 118 3.62 -12.24 -24.93
N LYS A 119 2.38 -11.72 -24.91
CA LYS A 119 1.79 -10.98 -26.03
C LYS A 119 2.54 -9.68 -26.29
N VAL A 120 2.86 -9.40 -27.55
CA VAL A 120 3.37 -8.10 -28.00
C VAL A 120 2.21 -7.11 -28.06
N PHE A 121 2.40 -5.91 -27.49
CA PHE A 121 1.41 -4.85 -27.51
C PHE A 121 2.04 -3.47 -27.64
N LEU A 122 1.28 -2.54 -28.22
CA LEU A 122 1.74 -1.19 -28.51
C LEU A 122 1.49 -0.25 -27.32
N ILE A 123 2.50 0.54 -26.95
CA ILE A 123 2.40 1.58 -25.93
C ILE A 123 2.98 2.90 -26.42
N GLU A 124 2.57 3.99 -25.81
CA GLU A 124 3.20 5.30 -26.03
C GLU A 124 4.63 5.29 -25.48
N ARG A 125 5.57 5.94 -26.18
CA ARG A 125 7.00 5.92 -25.83
C ARG A 125 7.33 6.29 -24.38
N TRP A 126 6.54 7.13 -23.72
CA TRP A 126 6.74 7.55 -22.31
C TRP A 126 6.02 6.66 -21.28
N MET A 127 5.11 5.79 -21.70
CA MET A 127 4.33 4.94 -20.79
C MET A 127 5.20 3.80 -20.26
N LYS A 128 5.28 3.63 -18.94
CA LYS A 128 6.01 2.53 -18.29
C LYS A 128 5.12 1.31 -18.05
N ARG A 129 4.38 0.87 -19.08
CA ARG A 129 3.41 -0.23 -18.97
C ARG A 129 4.08 -1.58 -19.28
N LYS A 130 4.06 -2.50 -18.31
CA LYS A 130 4.69 -3.83 -18.42
C LYS A 130 3.76 -4.95 -18.87
N TYR A 131 2.44 -4.75 -18.77
CA TYR A 131 1.43 -5.79 -19.00
C TYR A 131 0.42 -5.35 -20.05
N CYS A 132 0.03 -6.28 -20.93
CA CYS A 132 -0.92 -6.01 -22.01
C CYS A 132 -2.36 -5.76 -21.51
N SER A 133 -2.70 -6.21 -20.29
CA SER A 133 -4.02 -6.03 -19.69
C SER A 133 -3.96 -5.98 -18.15
N ASN A 134 -5.03 -5.49 -17.53
CA ASN A 134 -5.18 -5.55 -16.07
C ASN A 134 -5.20 -7.00 -15.57
N GLN A 135 -5.80 -7.92 -16.32
CA GLN A 135 -5.79 -9.34 -15.99
C GLN A 135 -4.37 -9.91 -15.93
N CYS A 136 -3.51 -9.57 -16.91
CA CYS A 136 -2.10 -9.96 -16.88
C CYS A 136 -1.33 -9.30 -15.74
N ALA A 137 -1.62 -8.03 -15.43
CA ALA A 137 -1.04 -7.36 -14.27
C ALA A 137 -1.43 -8.06 -12.97
N MET A 138 -2.70 -8.45 -12.81
CA MET A 138 -3.22 -9.13 -11.63
C MET A 138 -2.70 -10.56 -11.48
N ALA A 139 -2.56 -11.31 -12.58
CA ALA A 139 -1.98 -12.66 -12.54
C ALA A 139 -0.56 -12.70 -11.96
N ILE A 140 0.19 -11.60 -12.08
CA ILE A 140 1.58 -11.48 -11.57
C ILE A 140 1.67 -10.68 -10.28
N THR A 141 0.85 -9.64 -10.15
CA THR A 141 0.98 -8.63 -9.08
C THR A 141 -0.12 -8.76 -8.02
N GLY A 142 -1.26 -9.38 -8.35
CA GLY A 142 -2.45 -9.48 -7.49
C GLY A 142 -2.24 -10.32 -6.23
N GLY A 143 -1.23 -11.20 -6.20
CA GLY A 143 -0.82 -11.92 -4.99
C GLY A 143 0.10 -11.13 -4.06
N LYS A 144 0.55 -9.92 -4.44
CA LYS A 144 1.42 -9.09 -3.60
C LYS A 144 0.55 -8.21 -2.69
N PRO A 145 0.85 -8.09 -1.40
CA PRO A 145 0.10 -7.22 -0.50
C PRO A 145 0.22 -5.75 -0.96
N THR A 146 -0.89 -5.16 -1.43
CA THR A 146 -0.97 -3.79 -2.00
C THR A 146 -1.21 -2.70 -0.96
N SER A 147 -1.22 -3.03 0.34
CA SER A 147 -1.36 -2.00 1.38
C SER A 147 -0.18 -1.03 1.37
N PRO A 148 -0.40 0.29 1.33
CA PRO A 148 0.65 1.31 1.49
C PRO A 148 1.41 1.20 2.82
N LYS A 149 0.88 0.47 3.82
CA LYS A 149 1.59 0.13 5.05
C LYS A 149 2.48 -1.11 4.91
N ALA A 150 2.12 -2.05 4.03
CA ALA A 150 2.95 -3.21 3.69
C ALA A 150 4.14 -2.83 2.78
N SER A 151 4.07 -1.70 2.06
CA SER A 151 5.14 -1.26 1.14
C SER A 151 6.40 -0.74 1.83
N ARG A 152 6.40 -0.51 3.15
CA ARG A 152 7.60 -0.08 3.91
C ARG A 152 8.46 -1.24 4.40
N GLY A 153 7.95 -2.47 4.40
CA GLY A 153 8.69 -3.68 4.77
C GLY A 153 9.25 -4.40 3.54
N LYS A 154 10.46 -4.93 3.60
CA LYS A 154 11.00 -5.79 2.53
C LYS A 154 10.47 -7.22 2.69
N ALA A 155 9.26 -7.42 2.15
CA ALA A 155 8.65 -8.74 2.03
C ALA A 155 9.31 -9.57 0.92
N GLY A 156 9.16 -10.90 0.98
CA GLY A 156 9.60 -11.82 -0.07
C GLY A 156 10.14 -13.15 0.45
N ILE A 157 10.40 -14.06 -0.49
CA ILE A 157 11.06 -15.34 -0.21
C ILE A 157 12.55 -15.11 0.06
N ARG A 158 13.12 -15.87 0.99
CA ARG A 158 14.54 -15.87 1.35
C ARG A 158 15.10 -17.28 1.17
N LYS A 159 15.83 -17.49 0.07
CA LYS A 159 16.34 -18.80 -0.34
C LYS A 159 17.26 -19.44 0.71
N ASP A 160 17.89 -18.64 1.55
CA ASP A 160 18.71 -19.11 2.67
C ASP A 160 17.89 -19.67 3.84
N ILE A 161 16.57 -19.48 3.86
CA ILE A 161 15.66 -19.98 4.89
C ILE A 161 14.73 -21.05 4.30
N SER A 162 14.09 -20.75 3.17
CA SER A 162 13.16 -21.64 2.48
C SER A 162 12.94 -21.16 1.04
N GLU A 163 12.72 -22.11 0.12
CA GLU A 163 12.39 -21.80 -1.27
C GLU A 163 10.93 -21.36 -1.46
N THR A 164 10.05 -21.66 -0.49
CA THR A 164 8.60 -21.53 -0.65
C THR A 164 7.96 -20.56 0.34
N ILE A 165 8.58 -20.32 1.49
CA ILE A 165 8.02 -19.44 2.52
C ILE A 165 8.21 -17.97 2.12
N TYR A 166 7.10 -17.24 2.05
CA TYR A 166 7.06 -15.81 1.79
C TYR A 166 6.94 -15.05 3.11
N PHE A 167 7.99 -14.33 3.51
CA PHE A 167 7.94 -13.50 4.71
C PHE A 167 7.37 -12.11 4.40
N TYR A 168 6.51 -11.58 5.27
CA TYR A 168 5.92 -10.25 5.11
C TYR A 168 6.83 -9.14 5.63
N SER A 169 7.80 -9.47 6.47
CA SER A 169 8.81 -8.52 6.94
C SER A 169 10.20 -9.11 7.03
N ARG A 170 11.20 -8.23 7.10
CA ARG A 170 12.58 -8.63 7.34
C ARG A 170 12.81 -9.15 8.76
N TRP A 171 12.01 -8.69 9.71
CA TRP A 171 12.13 -9.13 11.10
C TRP A 171 11.66 -10.57 11.25
N GLU A 172 10.58 -10.96 10.57
CA GLU A 172 10.17 -12.36 10.48
C GLU A 172 11.28 -13.21 9.86
N ALA A 173 11.84 -12.79 8.71
CA ALA A 173 12.94 -13.52 8.08
C ALA A 173 14.18 -13.65 8.99
N ASN A 174 14.59 -12.56 9.65
CA ASN A 174 15.72 -12.61 10.59
C ASN A 174 15.42 -13.46 11.83
N TYR A 175 14.18 -13.43 12.32
CA TYR A 175 13.79 -14.28 13.43
C TYR A 175 13.79 -15.77 13.03
N ALA A 176 13.32 -16.10 11.83
CA ALA A 176 13.44 -17.46 11.28
C ALA A 176 14.91 -17.89 11.16
N ARG A 177 15.81 -17.01 10.70
CA ARG A 177 17.27 -17.30 10.69
C ARG A 177 17.81 -17.52 12.10
N LEU A 178 17.37 -16.75 13.08
CA LEU A 178 17.76 -16.91 14.48
C LEU A 178 17.31 -18.26 15.02
N LEU A 179 16.06 -18.65 14.77
CA LEU A 179 15.55 -19.95 15.20
C LEU A 179 16.34 -21.10 14.55
N ASN A 180 16.64 -21.00 13.25
CA ASN A 180 17.52 -21.95 12.54
C ASN A 180 18.91 -22.01 13.17
N TYR A 181 19.52 -20.86 13.46
CA TYR A 181 20.83 -20.76 14.08
C TYR A 181 20.86 -21.39 15.49
N LEU A 182 19.78 -21.23 16.25
CA LEU A 182 19.63 -21.82 17.58
C LEU A 182 19.17 -23.30 17.55
N GLY A 183 18.91 -23.87 16.37
CA GLY A 183 18.39 -25.23 16.23
C GLY A 183 16.95 -25.41 16.75
N ILE A 184 16.20 -24.33 16.92
CA ILE A 184 14.82 -24.35 17.41
C ILE A 184 13.89 -24.69 16.24
N LYS A 185 13.04 -25.71 16.40
CA LYS A 185 12.03 -26.06 15.39
C LYS A 185 10.95 -24.97 15.32
N TRP A 186 10.47 -24.67 14.12
CA TRP A 186 9.39 -23.70 13.92
C TRP A 186 8.56 -23.96 12.68
N THR A 187 7.33 -23.46 12.70
CA THR A 187 6.42 -23.41 11.54
C THR A 187 5.93 -21.97 11.35
N TYR A 188 5.93 -21.48 10.11
CA TYR A 188 5.47 -20.13 9.77
C TYR A 188 3.98 -20.11 9.42
N GLU A 189 3.26 -19.12 9.93
CA GLU A 189 1.80 -18.94 9.78
C GLU A 189 1.00 -20.26 9.91
N PRO A 190 1.20 -21.04 10.98
CA PRO A 190 0.74 -22.43 11.09
C PRO A 190 -0.78 -22.56 11.23
N LYS A 191 -1.44 -21.57 11.85
CA LYS A 191 -2.85 -21.63 12.19
C LYS A 191 -3.48 -20.24 12.27
N THR A 192 -4.68 -20.13 11.71
CA THR A 192 -5.53 -18.94 11.85
C THR A 192 -6.61 -19.18 12.90
N PHE A 193 -6.77 -18.21 13.78
CA PHE A 193 -7.76 -18.19 14.84
C PHE A 193 -8.87 -17.20 14.51
N ASN A 194 -10.11 -17.60 14.75
CA ASN A 194 -11.29 -16.81 14.44
C ASN A 194 -11.68 -15.96 15.67
N LEU A 195 -11.54 -14.64 15.58
CA LEU A 195 -11.93 -13.68 16.62
C LEU A 195 -13.36 -13.15 16.43
N LYS A 196 -14.26 -13.90 15.80
CA LYS A 196 -15.64 -13.56 15.37
C LYS A 196 -15.72 -12.49 14.28
N THR A 197 -15.09 -11.34 14.51
CA THR A 197 -15.13 -10.18 13.59
C THR A 197 -13.87 -10.06 12.75
N GLN A 198 -12.81 -10.77 13.11
CA GLN A 198 -11.48 -10.68 12.53
C GLN A 198 -10.79 -12.04 12.65
N ASN A 199 -9.79 -12.28 11.80
CA ASN A 199 -8.91 -13.44 11.93
C ASN A 199 -7.56 -13.02 12.52
N TYR A 200 -6.93 -13.94 13.25
CA TYR A 200 -5.62 -13.77 13.85
C TYR A 200 -4.73 -14.95 13.47
N THR A 201 -3.69 -14.72 12.68
CA THR A 201 -2.67 -15.72 12.34
C THR A 201 -1.37 -15.26 12.98
N PRO A 202 -0.86 -15.95 14.02
CA PRO A 202 0.47 -15.67 14.56
C PRO A 202 1.56 -15.98 13.55
N ASP A 203 2.65 -15.22 13.57
CA ASP A 203 3.75 -15.36 12.59
C ASP A 203 4.48 -16.73 12.70
N PHE A 204 4.75 -17.22 13.92
CA PHE A 204 5.47 -18.48 14.15
C PHE A 204 4.79 -19.36 15.20
N TYR A 205 5.01 -20.67 15.11
CA TYR A 205 4.77 -21.64 16.18
C TYR A 205 6.02 -22.46 16.45
N LEU A 206 6.34 -22.62 17.74
CA LEU A 206 7.45 -23.39 18.25
C LEU A 206 6.88 -24.68 18.87
N PRO A 207 7.00 -25.85 18.20
CA PRO A 207 6.39 -27.09 18.66
C PRO A 207 7.00 -27.58 19.98
N ASP A 208 8.29 -27.36 20.21
CA ASP A 208 9.00 -27.87 21.38
C ASP A 208 8.52 -27.20 22.69
N THR A 209 8.08 -25.94 22.63
CA THR A 209 7.52 -25.20 23.78
C THR A 209 6.01 -25.05 23.74
N ASN A 210 5.38 -25.45 22.63
CA ASN A 210 3.96 -25.23 22.32
C ASN A 210 3.55 -23.75 22.44
N GLU A 211 4.32 -22.87 21.81
CA GLU A 211 4.11 -21.41 21.88
C GLU A 211 4.02 -20.79 20.48
N TYR A 212 3.16 -19.78 20.37
CA TYR A 212 3.06 -18.92 19.19
C TYR A 212 3.84 -17.63 19.42
N ILE A 213 4.53 -17.17 18.39
CA ILE A 213 5.27 -15.91 18.39
C ILE A 213 4.67 -14.97 17.33
N GLU A 214 4.38 -13.74 17.73
CA GLU A 214 3.97 -12.66 16.83
C GLU A 214 5.06 -11.57 16.83
N VAL A 215 5.62 -11.27 15.67
CA VAL A 215 6.66 -10.27 15.47
C VAL A 215 6.00 -8.91 15.19
N LYS A 216 6.34 -7.90 15.99
CA LYS A 216 5.76 -6.55 15.87
C LYS A 216 6.78 -5.44 16.04
N ASN A 217 6.89 -4.62 14.99
CA ASN A 217 7.63 -3.37 15.07
C ASN A 217 6.89 -2.30 15.90
N PHE A 218 5.56 -2.22 15.81
CA PHE A 218 4.74 -1.26 16.56
C PHE A 218 3.41 -1.87 17.01
N LEU A 219 3.04 -1.61 18.26
CA LEU A 219 1.79 -2.08 18.86
C LEU A 219 0.71 -0.99 18.81
N TRP A 220 0.16 -0.78 17.61
CA TRP A 220 -0.95 0.16 17.40
C TRP A 220 -2.22 -0.27 18.14
N ASN A 221 -3.14 0.67 18.37
CA ASN A 221 -4.40 0.39 19.09
C ASN A 221 -5.16 -0.81 18.50
N TYR A 222 -5.21 -0.91 17.16
CA TYR A 222 -5.77 -2.05 16.46
C TYR A 222 -5.11 -3.40 16.87
N SER A 223 -3.78 -3.44 16.92
CA SER A 223 -3.04 -4.64 17.32
C SER A 223 -3.26 -4.99 18.79
N LYS A 224 -3.32 -4.00 19.68
CA LYS A 224 -3.62 -4.20 21.11
C LYS A 224 -5.01 -4.80 21.32
N VAL A 225 -6.03 -4.23 20.67
CA VAL A 225 -7.41 -4.73 20.74
C VAL A 225 -7.48 -6.17 20.20
N ARG A 226 -6.78 -6.45 19.11
CA ARG A 226 -6.75 -7.77 18.49
C ARG A 226 -6.05 -8.82 19.36
N ASP A 227 -4.90 -8.49 19.96
CA ASP A 227 -4.20 -9.35 20.93
C ASP A 227 -5.05 -9.61 22.18
N LYS A 228 -5.64 -8.57 22.78
CA LYS A 228 -6.53 -8.70 23.94
C LYS A 228 -7.73 -9.62 23.64
N LYS A 229 -8.30 -9.49 22.44
CA LYS A 229 -9.42 -10.34 21.99
C LYS A 229 -8.98 -11.78 21.77
N PHE A 230 -7.79 -11.98 21.21
CA PHE A 230 -7.18 -13.30 21.06
C PHE A 230 -7.01 -13.99 22.42
N ARG A 231 -6.33 -13.34 23.37
CA ARG A 231 -6.10 -13.89 24.71
C ARG A 231 -7.39 -14.17 25.47
N LYS A 232 -8.45 -13.39 25.24
CA LYS A 232 -9.77 -13.63 25.84
C LYS A 232 -10.47 -14.87 25.26
N LEU A 233 -10.36 -15.09 23.94
CA LEU A 233 -11.06 -16.20 23.27
C LEU A 233 -10.26 -17.51 23.30
N TYR A 234 -8.94 -17.42 23.43
CA TYR A 234 -8.02 -18.55 23.42
C TYR A 234 -7.05 -18.46 24.61
N PRO A 235 -7.55 -18.54 25.86
CA PRO A 235 -6.72 -18.35 27.05
C PRO A 235 -5.63 -19.41 27.22
N ASP A 236 -5.87 -20.63 26.74
CA ASP A 236 -4.94 -21.76 26.87
C ASP A 236 -3.77 -21.70 25.86
N ILE A 237 -3.82 -20.77 24.91
CA ILE A 237 -2.82 -20.64 23.87
C ILE A 237 -1.75 -19.64 24.30
N LYS A 238 -0.52 -20.14 24.44
CA LYS A 238 0.65 -19.32 24.74
C LYS A 238 1.04 -18.48 23.52
N LEU A 239 0.77 -17.18 23.58
CA LEU A 239 1.19 -16.20 22.57
C LEU A 239 2.18 -15.21 23.16
N LYS A 240 3.41 -15.17 22.62
CA LYS A 240 4.44 -14.18 22.94
C LYS A 240 4.56 -13.15 21.82
N LEU A 241 4.71 -11.89 22.21
CA LEU A 241 4.96 -10.80 21.27
C LEU A 241 6.46 -10.50 21.24
N LEU A 242 7.10 -10.64 20.08
CA LEU A 242 8.44 -10.14 19.86
C LEU A 242 8.35 -8.68 19.44
N LEU A 243 8.45 -7.78 20.43
CA LEU A 243 8.36 -6.34 20.22
C LEU A 243 9.70 -5.78 19.73
N LYS A 244 9.67 -4.51 19.31
CA LYS A 244 10.84 -3.79 18.78
C LYS A 244 12.05 -3.83 19.69
N GLU A 245 11.88 -3.58 20.97
CA GLU A 245 12.98 -3.53 21.93
C GLU A 245 13.67 -4.90 22.06
N ASP A 246 12.89 -5.96 22.20
CA ASP A 246 13.40 -7.33 22.29
C ASP A 246 14.03 -7.80 20.98
N TYR A 247 13.41 -7.48 19.84
CA TYR A 247 13.99 -7.76 18.53
C TYR A 247 15.35 -7.07 18.36
N LEU A 248 15.49 -5.82 18.79
CA LEU A 248 16.76 -5.09 18.68
C LEU A 248 17.85 -5.68 19.57
N LYS A 249 17.51 -6.14 20.78
CA LYS A 249 18.45 -6.89 21.64
C LYS A 249 18.91 -8.19 20.98
N LEU A 250 18.00 -8.94 20.37
CA LEU A 250 18.34 -10.13 19.60
C LEU A 250 19.23 -9.80 18.40
N GLN A 251 18.92 -8.72 17.69
CA GLN A 251 19.72 -8.25 16.56
C GLN A 251 21.15 -7.90 17.00
N GLU A 252 21.31 -7.14 18.07
CA GLU A 252 22.64 -6.76 18.59
C GLU A 252 23.48 -8.01 18.93
N LYS A 253 22.86 -9.00 19.57
CA LYS A 253 23.53 -10.23 19.98
C LYS A 253 23.89 -11.17 18.82
N TYR A 254 22.99 -11.35 17.85
CA TYR A 254 23.10 -12.45 16.88
C TYR A 254 23.37 -12.01 15.44
N ALA A 255 23.15 -10.75 15.08
CA ALA A 255 23.23 -10.34 13.68
C ALA A 255 24.62 -10.49 13.05
N LYS A 256 25.69 -10.44 13.86
CA LYS A 256 27.07 -10.67 13.40
C LYS A 256 27.39 -12.17 13.22
N LEU A 257 26.66 -13.05 13.90
CA LEU A 257 26.89 -14.50 13.89
C LEU A 257 26.09 -15.19 12.77
N ILE A 258 24.98 -14.59 12.36
CA ILE A 258 24.05 -15.17 11.39
C ILE A 258 24.31 -14.59 10.00
N LYS A 259 24.67 -15.45 9.05
CA LYS A 259 24.84 -15.07 7.65
C LYS A 259 23.53 -14.52 7.06
N ASN A 260 23.63 -13.54 6.17
CA ASN A 260 22.50 -12.89 5.48
C ASN A 260 21.51 -12.16 6.41
N TRP A 261 21.90 -11.81 7.64
CA TRP A 261 21.07 -10.97 8.50
C TRP A 261 20.76 -9.63 7.82
N GLU A 262 19.48 -9.24 7.78
CA GLU A 262 19.06 -8.03 7.07
C GLU A 262 18.93 -6.82 8.01
N PHE A 263 19.81 -5.83 7.86
CA PHE A 263 19.78 -4.55 8.61
C PHE A 263 18.97 -3.47 7.90
N SER A 264 18.33 -2.56 8.66
CA SER A 264 17.44 -1.53 8.10
C SER A 264 18.19 -0.81 6.98
N ASN A 265 17.56 -0.65 5.80
CA ASN A 265 18.07 0.31 4.82
C ASN A 265 17.70 1.70 5.36
N SER A 266 18.35 2.10 6.45
CA SER A 266 18.40 3.49 6.83
C SER A 266 19.37 4.15 5.85
N PRO A 267 19.00 5.23 5.16
CA PRO A 267 19.98 6.03 4.42
C PRO A 267 21.05 6.63 5.34
N PHE A 268 20.89 6.53 6.67
CA PHE A 268 21.87 6.91 7.66
C PHE A 268 22.45 5.66 8.32
N SER A 269 23.74 5.41 8.10
CA SER A 269 24.50 4.48 8.93
C SER A 269 24.46 4.97 10.38
N LYS A 270 24.05 4.12 11.31
CA LYS A 270 24.45 4.30 12.70
C LYS A 270 25.83 3.65 12.82
N ASN A 271 26.87 4.46 12.69
CA ASN A 271 28.20 4.07 13.09
C ASN A 271 28.15 3.75 14.60
N ILE A 272 28.59 2.55 14.95
CA ILE A 272 29.10 2.19 16.27
C ILE A 272 30.48 1.63 16.00
#